data_AF-X1GR27-F1
#
_entry.id   AF-X1GR27-F1
#
_cell.length_a   1.000
_cell.length_b   1.000
_cell.length_c   1.000
_cell.angle_alpha   90.00
_cell.angle_beta   90.00
_cell.angle_gamma   90.00
#
_symmetry.space_group_name_H-M   'P 1'
#
loop_
_entity.id
_entity.type
_entity.pdbx_description
1 polymer ?
#
loop_
_entity_poly.entity_id
_entity_poly.type
_entity_poly.pdbx_seq_one_letter_code
_entity_poly.pdbx_strand_id
1 'polypeptide(L)'
;PIHVLDAQTGRIKNTLDLDGLVQVWDIGYLQDRGSLCIAAGVNHHERSGSIVALDGHGNELWRHETVGKSFEDKLLCGDLTGDGRDEIAFSMADAERFEVRRGTGELLWAKNVPEEIGDDTHVDDMVIAPIQASGSQLATATGACLFDAEGNLLWSLRDQIEHGQKIACAEPPPGAEPRLYICSKTGRRAYLVSPGGEVLWEYDNFSATCDGHIYLTTAGDWVDWSGPGACEIVQAEIVGASPDADTPQGTPLTLYLTTRMSWRSRVRT
;
A
#
# COMPACT_ATOMS: atom_id res chain seq x y z
N PRO A 1 -12.30 13.23 12.26
CA PRO A 1 -11.38 13.56 13.37
C PRO A 1 -10.32 12.46 13.54
N ILE A 2 -9.17 12.79 14.13
CA ILE A 2 -8.15 11.81 14.57
C ILE A 2 -8.15 11.78 16.10
N HIS A 3 -8.29 10.60 16.69
CA HIS A 3 -8.20 10.44 18.15
C HIS A 3 -6.81 9.93 18.53
N VAL A 4 -6.14 10.67 19.41
CA VAL A 4 -4.87 10.24 20.00
C VAL A 4 -5.17 9.57 21.33
N LEU A 5 -4.90 8.28 21.43
CA LEU A 5 -5.13 7.49 22.64
C LEU A 5 -3.83 7.32 23.43
N ASP A 6 -3.95 7.30 24.75
CA ASP A 6 -2.90 6.82 25.63
C ASP A 6 -2.75 5.29 25.48
N ALA A 7 -1.62 4.83 24.98
CA ALA A 7 -1.40 3.41 24.72
C ALA A 7 -1.47 2.52 25.99
N GLN A 8 -1.20 3.07 27.18
CA GLN A 8 -1.23 2.31 28.43
C GLN A 8 -2.66 2.15 28.99
N THR A 9 -3.51 3.15 28.79
CA THR A 9 -4.83 3.24 29.44
C THR A 9 -6.01 3.20 28.48
N GLY A 10 -5.77 3.34 27.17
CA GLY A 10 -6.81 3.43 26.14
C GLY A 10 -7.64 4.72 26.19
N ARG A 11 -7.26 5.69 27.04
CA ARG A 11 -7.99 6.96 27.17
C ARG A 11 -7.64 7.91 26.04
N ILE A 12 -8.63 8.66 25.56
CA ILE A 12 -8.39 9.76 24.61
C ILE A 12 -7.56 10.84 25.32
N LYS A 13 -6.37 11.13 24.79
CA LYS A 13 -5.50 12.25 25.18
C LYS A 13 -5.85 13.52 24.42
N ASN A 14 -6.15 13.37 23.14
CA ASN A 14 -6.45 14.49 22.26
C ASN A 14 -7.41 14.05 21.13
N THR A 15 -8.13 15.00 20.57
CA THR A 15 -8.95 14.83 19.37
C THR A 15 -8.61 15.97 18.41
N LEU A 16 -8.11 15.61 17.23
CA LEU A 16 -7.79 16.55 16.17
C LEU A 16 -8.98 16.63 15.22
N ASP A 17 -9.61 17.79 15.17
CA ASP A 17 -10.69 18.08 14.23
C ASP A 17 -10.09 18.77 13.00
N LEU A 18 -10.26 18.16 11.83
CA LEU A 18 -9.71 18.62 10.56
C LEU A 18 -10.81 19.16 9.63
N ASP A 19 -11.98 19.47 10.18
CA ASP A 19 -13.17 19.95 9.43
C ASP A 19 -13.63 18.98 8.33
N GLY A 20 -13.52 17.67 8.60
CA GLY A 20 -13.89 16.63 7.65
C GLY A 20 -13.65 15.21 8.15
N LEU A 21 -13.94 14.26 7.26
CA LEU A 21 -13.70 12.85 7.51
C LEU A 21 -12.29 12.48 7.05
N VAL A 22 -11.44 12.08 7.99
CA VAL A 22 -10.14 11.48 7.67
C VAL A 22 -10.41 10.08 7.13
N GLN A 23 -10.12 9.86 5.86
CA GLN A 23 -10.32 8.56 5.20
C GLN A 23 -9.05 7.70 5.30
N VAL A 24 -7.90 8.31 5.09
CA VAL A 24 -6.59 7.67 5.13
C VAL A 24 -5.60 8.53 5.91
N TRP A 25 -4.63 7.90 6.55
CA TRP A 25 -3.58 8.59 7.29
C TRP A 25 -2.35 7.70 7.43
N ASP A 26 -1.21 8.32 7.67
CA ASP A 26 0.04 7.63 8.01
C ASP A 26 0.93 8.53 8.87
N ILE A 27 1.99 7.95 9.42
CA ILE A 27 3.00 8.65 10.22
C ILE A 27 4.34 8.69 9.48
N GLY A 28 5.04 9.82 9.56
CA GLY A 28 6.33 9.98 8.87
C GLY A 28 7.15 11.16 9.37
N TYR A 29 8.42 11.20 8.97
CA TYR A 29 9.36 12.28 9.22
C TYR A 29 9.22 13.38 8.17
N LEU A 30 8.13 14.15 8.22
CA LEU A 30 7.82 15.19 7.22
C LEU A 30 8.64 16.48 7.37
N GLN A 31 9.28 16.67 8.53
CA GLN A 31 10.10 17.84 8.85
C GLN A 31 11.55 17.46 9.17
N ASP A 32 12.43 18.46 9.20
CA ASP A 32 13.78 18.28 9.73
C ASP A 32 13.75 17.86 11.19
N ARG A 33 14.45 16.76 11.50
CA ARG A 33 14.72 16.18 12.83
C ARG A 33 13.59 15.32 13.42
N GLY A 34 13.74 14.00 13.33
CA GLY A 34 13.47 12.97 14.35
C GLY A 34 12.09 12.90 15.04
N SER A 35 11.16 13.78 14.70
CA SER A 35 9.83 13.85 15.28
C SER A 35 8.82 13.38 14.25
N LEU A 36 8.03 12.38 14.63
CA LEU A 36 6.97 11.87 13.78
C LEU A 36 5.87 12.93 13.63
N CYS A 37 5.42 13.07 12.40
CA CYS A 37 4.27 13.87 11.99
C CYS A 37 3.16 12.91 11.55
N ILE A 38 1.95 13.45 11.39
CA ILE A 38 0.81 12.73 10.81
C ILE A 38 0.52 13.37 9.45
N ALA A 39 0.41 12.57 8.40
CA ALA A 39 -0.21 12.96 7.14
C ALA A 39 -1.61 12.35 7.06
N ALA A 40 -2.60 13.14 6.64
CA ALA A 40 -3.99 12.68 6.57
C ALA A 40 -4.69 13.17 5.30
N GLY A 41 -5.38 12.27 4.63
CA GLY A 41 -6.34 12.58 3.56
C GLY A 41 -7.73 12.83 4.15
N VAL A 42 -8.26 14.02 3.94
CA VAL A 42 -9.50 14.52 4.57
C VAL A 42 -10.52 14.84 3.51
N ASN A 43 -11.69 14.20 3.59
CA ASN A 43 -12.85 14.50 2.74
C ASN A 43 -13.75 15.54 3.43
N HIS A 44 -13.91 16.72 2.79
CA HIS A 44 -14.70 17.84 3.29
C HIS A 44 -16.15 17.81 2.76
N HIS A 45 -16.87 16.72 3.08
CA HIS A 45 -18.32 16.56 2.85
C HIS A 45 -18.76 17.09 1.48
N GLU A 46 -18.24 16.46 0.43
CA GLU A 46 -18.58 16.66 -0.99
C GLU A 46 -17.99 17.88 -1.71
N ARG A 47 -17.36 18.82 -1.00
CA ARG A 47 -16.86 20.08 -1.60
C ARG A 47 -15.43 20.01 -2.12
N SER A 48 -14.54 19.39 -1.36
CA SER A 48 -13.12 19.21 -1.70
C SER A 48 -12.52 18.09 -0.84
N GLY A 49 -11.34 17.62 -1.25
CA GLY A 49 -10.44 16.88 -0.38
C GLY A 49 -9.27 17.77 0.04
N SER A 50 -8.58 17.39 1.10
CA SER A 50 -7.27 17.96 1.40
C SER A 50 -6.30 16.92 1.94
N ILE A 51 -5.01 17.12 1.68
CA ILE A 51 -3.94 16.50 2.45
C ILE A 51 -3.50 17.48 3.52
N VAL A 52 -3.43 17.01 4.76
CA VAL A 52 -3.02 17.79 5.92
C VAL A 52 -1.83 17.12 6.58
N ALA A 53 -0.78 17.89 6.87
CA ALA A 53 0.31 17.45 7.71
C ALA A 53 0.21 18.10 9.09
N LEU A 54 0.38 17.30 10.14
CA LEU A 54 0.32 17.72 11.53
C LEU A 54 1.62 17.34 12.25
N ASP A 55 2.10 18.18 13.16
CA ASP A 55 3.22 17.82 14.03
C ASP A 55 2.81 16.80 15.11
N GLY A 56 3.78 16.34 15.90
CA GLY A 56 3.55 15.41 17.03
C GLY A 56 2.70 15.98 18.17
N HIS A 57 2.33 17.26 18.12
CA HIS A 57 1.41 17.91 19.04
C HIS A 57 0.00 18.11 18.44
N GLY A 58 -0.17 17.81 17.15
CA GLY A 58 -1.42 17.99 16.41
C GLY A 58 -1.61 19.39 15.81
N ASN A 59 -0.56 20.22 15.75
CA ASN A 59 -0.63 21.50 15.06
C ASN A 59 -0.49 21.29 13.55
N GLU A 60 -1.28 22.00 12.75
CA GLU A 60 -1.16 21.98 11.30
C GLU A 60 0.16 22.60 10.85
N LEU A 61 0.93 21.82 10.09
CA LEU A 61 2.16 22.25 9.45
C LEU A 61 1.87 22.87 8.10
N TRP A 62 1.01 22.22 7.33
CA TRP A 62 0.51 22.68 6.05
C TRP A 62 -0.75 21.91 5.66
N ARG A 63 -1.46 22.47 4.69
CA ARG A 63 -2.62 21.88 4.04
C ARG A 63 -2.56 22.11 2.54
N HIS A 64 -2.94 21.09 1.78
CA HIS A 64 -3.10 21.16 0.36
C HIS A 64 -4.51 20.71 -0.05
N GLU A 65 -5.29 21.63 -0.62
CA GLU A 65 -6.59 21.30 -1.22
C GLU A 65 -6.38 20.51 -2.51
N THR A 66 -7.02 19.35 -2.60
CA THR A 66 -6.88 18.45 -3.73
C THR A 66 -8.00 18.65 -4.76
N VAL A 67 -7.77 18.15 -5.98
CA VAL A 67 -8.76 18.19 -7.07
C VAL A 67 -9.88 17.15 -6.90
N GLY A 68 -9.59 16.03 -6.24
CA GLY A 68 -10.57 15.02 -5.83
C GLY A 68 -10.84 15.07 -4.33
N LYS A 69 -11.83 14.29 -3.88
CA LYS A 69 -12.23 14.17 -2.47
C LYS A 69 -12.27 12.74 -1.96
N SER A 70 -12.12 11.74 -2.83
CA SER A 70 -12.19 10.32 -2.46
C SER A 70 -10.79 9.75 -2.28
N PHE A 71 -10.24 9.87 -1.07
CA PHE A 71 -8.97 9.24 -0.72
C PHE A 71 -9.25 7.78 -0.38
N GLU A 72 -8.96 6.90 -1.33
CA GLU A 72 -9.19 5.45 -1.17
C GLU A 72 -7.99 4.75 -0.55
N ASP A 73 -8.29 3.65 0.15
CA ASP A 73 -7.47 2.58 0.71
C ASP A 73 -6.16 2.91 1.44
N LYS A 74 -5.27 3.75 0.88
CA LYS A 74 -3.97 4.02 1.48
C LYS A 74 -3.39 5.41 1.20
N LEU A 75 -2.79 5.96 2.25
CA LEU A 75 -1.77 7.01 2.22
C LEU A 75 -0.49 6.41 2.81
N LEU A 76 0.66 6.74 2.21
CA LEU A 76 1.96 6.24 2.66
C LEU A 76 2.94 7.39 2.87
N CYS A 77 3.65 7.39 4.00
CA CYS A 77 4.83 8.20 4.23
C CYS A 77 6.10 7.35 4.07
N GLY A 78 7.12 7.87 3.37
CA GLY A 78 8.45 7.25 3.33
C GLY A 78 9.48 8.05 2.54
N ASP A 79 10.74 7.94 2.94
CA ASP A 79 11.89 8.59 2.30
C ASP A 79 12.16 7.99 0.91
N LEU A 80 11.50 8.55 -0.10
CA LEU A 80 11.61 8.14 -1.49
C LEU A 80 12.83 8.78 -2.14
N THR A 81 13.14 10.03 -1.80
CA THR A 81 14.24 10.80 -2.40
C THR A 81 15.60 10.55 -1.75
N GLY A 82 15.65 9.89 -0.59
CA GLY A 82 16.87 9.61 0.16
C GLY A 82 17.43 10.84 0.87
N ASP A 83 16.63 11.89 1.07
CA ASP A 83 17.06 13.13 1.72
C ASP A 83 16.85 13.11 3.25
N GLY A 84 16.30 12.01 3.77
CA GLY A 84 16.03 11.80 5.19
C GLY A 84 14.70 12.42 5.66
N ARG A 85 13.89 12.96 4.75
CA ARG A 85 12.50 13.34 5.01
C ARG A 85 11.57 12.46 4.21
N ASP A 86 10.43 12.14 4.80
CA ASP A 86 9.45 11.30 4.14
C ASP A 86 8.65 12.12 3.11
N GLU A 87 8.52 11.55 1.90
CA GLU A 87 7.50 11.90 0.92
C GLU A 87 6.15 11.30 1.33
N ILE A 88 5.07 11.85 0.78
CA ILE A 88 3.69 11.40 0.99
C ILE A 88 3.11 10.95 -0.34
N ALA A 89 2.68 9.71 -0.43
CA ALA A 89 2.02 9.12 -1.59
C ALA A 89 0.55 8.80 -1.29
N PHE A 90 -0.35 9.14 -2.20
CA PHE A 90 -1.78 8.91 -2.03
C PHE A 90 -2.52 8.92 -3.37
N SER A 91 -3.69 8.29 -3.40
CA SER A 91 -4.58 8.24 -4.57
C SER A 91 -5.93 8.91 -4.30
N MET A 92 -6.55 9.42 -5.37
CA MET A 92 -7.90 9.97 -5.36
C MET A 92 -8.74 9.31 -6.45
N ALA A 93 -9.71 8.47 -6.08
CA ALA A 93 -10.49 7.70 -7.05
C ALA A 93 -11.37 8.56 -7.94
N ASP A 94 -12.02 9.58 -7.36
CA ASP A 94 -12.92 10.47 -8.10
C ASP A 94 -12.20 11.44 -9.05
N ALA A 95 -10.90 11.62 -8.87
CA ALA A 95 -10.04 12.40 -9.74
C ALA A 95 -9.13 11.52 -10.62
N GLU A 96 -9.21 10.19 -10.50
CA GLU A 96 -8.38 9.21 -11.22
C GLU A 96 -6.88 9.56 -11.14
N ARG A 97 -6.43 9.99 -9.95
CA ARG A 97 -5.14 10.66 -9.79
C ARG A 97 -4.36 10.14 -8.61
N PHE A 98 -3.11 9.80 -8.87
CA PHE A 98 -2.12 9.41 -7.88
C PHE A 98 -1.07 10.51 -7.75
N GLU A 99 -0.75 10.95 -6.54
CA GLU A 99 0.22 12.01 -6.29
C GLU A 99 1.28 11.58 -5.29
N VAL A 100 2.50 12.10 -5.51
CA VAL A 100 3.57 12.10 -4.52
C VAL A 100 3.98 13.52 -4.21
N ARG A 101 4.06 13.84 -2.93
CA ARG A 101 4.42 15.16 -2.41
C ARG A 101 5.59 15.05 -1.47
N ARG A 102 6.41 16.10 -1.44
CA ARG A 102 7.46 16.26 -0.41
C ARG A 102 6.82 16.40 0.97
N GLY A 103 7.56 16.11 2.03
CA GLY A 103 7.13 16.37 3.41
C GLY A 103 6.76 17.83 3.70
N THR A 104 7.15 18.78 2.84
CA THR A 104 6.76 20.20 2.86
C THR A 104 5.40 20.49 2.20
N GLY A 105 4.76 19.51 1.58
CA GLY A 105 3.49 19.63 0.87
C GLY A 105 3.61 19.98 -0.62
N GLU A 106 4.82 20.26 -1.11
CA GLU A 106 5.08 20.54 -2.52
C GLU A 106 4.88 19.29 -3.38
N LEU A 107 4.25 19.45 -4.56
CA LEU A 107 4.08 18.36 -5.52
C LEU A 107 5.45 17.91 -6.05
N LEU A 108 5.75 16.62 -5.92
CA LEU A 108 6.93 16.01 -6.53
C LEU A 108 6.56 15.56 -7.96
N TRP A 109 5.54 14.73 -8.08
CA TRP A 109 4.95 14.32 -9.36
C TRP A 109 3.55 13.75 -9.16
N ALA A 110 2.81 13.61 -10.25
CA ALA A 110 1.47 13.02 -10.28
C ALA A 110 1.29 12.15 -11.52
N LYS A 111 0.35 11.21 -11.43
CA LYS A 111 -0.03 10.27 -12.48
C LYS A 111 -1.55 10.20 -12.65
N ASN A 112 -2.01 10.08 -13.88
CA ASN A 112 -3.36 9.60 -14.14
C ASN A 112 -3.38 8.07 -13.98
N VAL A 113 -4.30 7.55 -13.15
CA VAL A 113 -4.30 6.13 -12.80
C VAL A 113 -4.62 5.25 -14.02
N PRO A 114 -5.75 5.44 -14.74
CA PRO A 114 -6.10 4.64 -15.93
C PRO A 114 -5.01 4.61 -17.01
N GLU A 115 -4.40 5.77 -17.28
CA GLU A 115 -3.48 5.93 -18.42
C GLU A 115 -2.04 5.53 -18.10
N GLU A 116 -1.57 5.78 -16.87
CA GLU A 116 -0.14 5.65 -16.55
C GLU A 116 0.18 4.51 -15.57
N ILE A 117 -0.80 4.06 -14.75
CA ILE A 117 -0.59 3.02 -13.74
C ILE A 117 -1.26 1.71 -14.17
N GLY A 118 -2.58 1.69 -14.34
CA GLY A 118 -3.34 0.52 -14.74
C GLY A 118 -4.81 0.86 -14.93
N ASP A 119 -5.58 -0.02 -15.58
CA ASP A 119 -7.01 0.17 -15.90
C ASP A 119 -7.89 0.13 -14.63
N ASP A 120 -7.74 1.16 -13.80
CA ASP A 120 -8.42 1.38 -12.54
C ASP A 120 -8.56 2.88 -12.26
N THR A 121 -9.33 3.23 -11.25
CA THR A 121 -9.59 4.60 -10.82
C THR A 121 -8.65 5.05 -9.70
N HIS A 122 -8.03 4.13 -8.95
CA HIS A 122 -7.15 4.46 -7.84
C HIS A 122 -6.06 3.41 -7.60
N VAL A 123 -5.13 3.74 -6.71
CA VAL A 123 -4.11 2.82 -6.19
C VAL A 123 -4.55 2.27 -4.84
N ASP A 124 -4.78 0.96 -4.74
CA ASP A 124 -5.24 0.30 -3.51
C ASP A 124 -4.14 0.18 -2.43
N ASP A 125 -2.91 -0.08 -2.84
CA ASP A 125 -1.80 -0.28 -1.92
C ASP A 125 -0.46 0.10 -2.56
N MET A 126 0.51 0.43 -1.71
CA MET A 126 1.81 0.94 -2.12
C MET A 126 2.90 0.66 -1.09
N VAL A 127 4.15 0.61 -1.54
CA VAL A 127 5.34 0.51 -0.69
C VAL A 127 6.40 1.51 -1.17
N ILE A 128 7.16 2.05 -0.23
CA ILE A 128 8.42 2.76 -0.50
C ILE A 128 9.53 1.93 0.16
N ALA A 129 10.47 1.44 -0.64
CA ALA A 129 11.54 0.57 -0.17
C ALA A 129 12.75 0.60 -1.13
N PRO A 130 13.95 0.23 -0.66
CA PRO A 130 15.13 0.11 -1.52
C PRO A 130 15.06 -1.16 -2.37
N ILE A 131 14.21 -1.15 -3.41
CA ILE A 131 13.90 -2.33 -4.23
C ILE A 131 15.05 -2.64 -5.20
N GLN A 132 15.63 -1.59 -5.79
CA GLN A 132 16.79 -1.64 -6.68
C GLN A 132 17.97 -0.90 -6.05
N ALA A 133 19.17 -1.15 -6.58
CA ALA A 133 20.42 -0.60 -6.04
C ALA A 133 20.53 0.94 -6.12
N SER A 134 19.66 1.62 -6.87
CA SER A 134 19.67 3.08 -7.09
C SER A 134 19.09 3.91 -5.94
N GLY A 135 18.54 3.28 -4.89
CA GLY A 135 17.94 3.98 -3.74
C GLY A 135 16.55 3.44 -3.43
N SER A 136 15.71 4.23 -2.78
CA SER A 136 14.29 3.91 -2.58
C SER A 136 13.52 4.02 -3.90
N GLN A 137 12.50 3.19 -4.06
CA GLN A 137 11.51 3.27 -5.13
C GLN A 137 10.12 3.19 -4.54
N LEU A 138 9.14 3.69 -5.28
CA LEU A 138 7.72 3.52 -4.98
C LEU A 138 7.15 2.41 -5.85
N ALA A 139 6.56 1.38 -5.25
CA ALA A 139 5.81 0.37 -5.96
C ALA A 139 4.32 0.43 -5.61
N THR A 140 3.45 0.28 -6.61
CA THR A 140 1.99 0.23 -6.45
C THR A 140 1.47 -1.18 -6.64
N ALA A 141 0.42 -1.58 -5.92
CA ALA A 141 -0.28 -2.83 -6.18
C ALA A 141 -1.02 -2.76 -7.52
N THR A 142 -1.82 -1.71 -7.72
CA THR A 142 -2.51 -1.40 -8.98
C THR A 142 -1.49 -1.22 -10.09
N GLY A 143 -1.70 -1.95 -11.20
CA GLY A 143 -0.77 -1.99 -12.33
C GLY A 143 0.59 -2.64 -12.05
N ALA A 144 0.88 -3.03 -10.81
CA ALA A 144 2.19 -3.45 -10.34
C ALA A 144 3.32 -2.64 -10.97
N CYS A 145 3.30 -1.34 -10.71
CA CYS A 145 4.27 -0.40 -11.26
C CYS A 145 5.38 -0.16 -10.25
N LEU A 146 6.61 0.03 -10.75
CA LEU A 146 7.74 0.52 -9.99
C LEU A 146 8.19 1.87 -10.56
N PHE A 147 8.27 2.88 -9.70
CA PHE A 147 8.70 4.23 -10.03
C PHE A 147 10.00 4.59 -9.30
N ASP A 148 10.87 5.35 -9.96
CA ASP A 148 11.96 6.05 -9.27
C ASP A 148 11.44 7.29 -8.50
N ALA A 149 12.36 7.97 -7.81
CA ALA A 149 12.02 9.15 -6.99
C ALA A 149 11.47 10.32 -7.84
N GLU A 150 11.88 10.40 -9.11
CA GLU A 150 11.42 11.41 -10.06
C GLU A 150 10.07 11.06 -10.72
N GLY A 151 9.52 9.87 -10.46
CA GLY A 151 8.25 9.41 -11.00
C GLY A 151 8.34 8.80 -12.40
N ASN A 152 9.54 8.45 -12.85
CA ASN A 152 9.73 7.67 -14.07
C ASN A 152 9.35 6.22 -13.81
N LEU A 153 8.55 5.66 -14.73
CA LEU A 153 8.19 4.24 -14.69
C LEU A 153 9.40 3.39 -15.06
N LEU A 154 9.83 2.52 -14.15
CA LEU A 154 10.93 1.58 -14.36
C LEU A 154 10.43 0.29 -15.01
N TRP A 155 9.31 -0.24 -14.52
CA TRP A 155 8.58 -1.36 -15.11
C TRP A 155 7.14 -1.43 -14.58
N SER A 156 6.28 -2.16 -15.29
CA SER A 156 4.88 -2.41 -14.90
C SER A 156 4.43 -3.81 -15.28
N LEU A 157 3.47 -4.38 -14.54
CA LEU A 157 2.75 -5.60 -14.93
C LEU A 157 1.26 -5.35 -15.18
N ARG A 158 0.87 -4.12 -15.56
CA ARG A 158 -0.53 -3.73 -15.79
C ARG A 158 -1.28 -4.56 -16.83
N ASP A 159 -0.57 -5.19 -17.76
CA ASP A 159 -1.17 -6.10 -18.75
C ASP A 159 -1.37 -7.54 -18.21
N GLN A 160 -0.86 -7.84 -17.01
CA GLN A 160 -0.94 -9.16 -16.37
C GLN A 160 -1.78 -9.14 -15.08
N ILE A 161 -1.93 -7.97 -14.45
CA ILE A 161 -2.63 -7.79 -13.19
C ILE A 161 -3.89 -6.95 -13.43
N GLU A 162 -5.05 -7.59 -13.25
CA GLU A 162 -6.36 -6.97 -13.45
C GLU A 162 -6.66 -5.87 -12.41
N HIS A 163 -6.63 -6.21 -11.12
CA HIS A 163 -6.97 -5.29 -10.02
C HIS A 163 -6.07 -5.60 -8.82
N GLY A 164 -4.89 -4.98 -8.82
CA GLY A 164 -3.88 -5.19 -7.79
C GLY A 164 -4.27 -4.53 -6.47
N GLN A 165 -4.56 -5.33 -5.46
CA GLN A 165 -5.19 -4.87 -4.21
C GLN A 165 -4.20 -4.76 -3.04
N LYS A 166 -3.14 -5.55 -3.04
CA LYS A 166 -2.14 -5.58 -1.96
C LYS A 166 -0.76 -5.67 -2.57
N ILE A 167 0.20 -4.97 -1.97
CA ILE A 167 1.62 -5.12 -2.24
C ILE A 167 2.42 -5.16 -0.93
N ALA A 168 3.44 -6.01 -0.88
CA ALA A 168 4.37 -6.08 0.23
C ALA A 168 5.81 -6.33 -0.27
N CYS A 169 6.79 -5.66 0.32
CA CYS A 169 8.20 -5.82 -0.01
C CYS A 169 8.96 -6.47 1.16
N ALA A 170 9.81 -7.44 0.85
CA ALA A 170 10.74 -8.00 1.83
C ALA A 170 12.05 -8.43 1.16
N GLU A 171 13.09 -8.65 1.98
CA GLU A 171 14.37 -9.24 1.58
C GLU A 171 14.51 -10.67 2.15
N PRO A 172 13.96 -11.70 1.46
CA PRO A 172 14.01 -13.06 1.98
C PRO A 172 15.25 -13.83 1.50
N PRO A 173 16.09 -14.45 2.37
CA PRO A 173 16.65 -14.10 3.70
C PRO A 173 17.77 -13.01 3.63
N PRO A 174 18.39 -12.56 4.76
CA PRO A 174 19.31 -11.43 4.79
C PRO A 174 20.44 -11.47 3.74
N GLY A 175 20.56 -10.38 2.96
CA GLY A 175 21.51 -10.26 1.85
C GLY A 175 20.99 -10.81 0.52
N ALA A 176 19.76 -11.33 0.48
CA ALA A 176 19.03 -11.52 -0.77
C ALA A 176 18.55 -10.18 -1.33
N GLU A 177 18.36 -10.14 -2.63
CA GLU A 177 17.69 -9.02 -3.28
C GLU A 177 16.22 -8.91 -2.81
N PRO A 178 15.70 -7.68 -2.67
CA PRO A 178 14.29 -7.44 -2.35
C PRO A 178 13.35 -8.16 -3.32
N ARG A 179 12.16 -8.50 -2.86
CA ARG A 179 11.09 -9.10 -3.67
C ARG A 179 9.78 -8.43 -3.34
N LEU A 180 8.91 -8.33 -4.35
CA LEU A 180 7.58 -7.78 -4.21
C LEU A 180 6.55 -8.91 -4.28
N TYR A 181 5.74 -9.02 -3.24
CA TYR A 181 4.53 -9.82 -3.24
C TYR A 181 3.34 -8.94 -3.63
N ILE A 182 2.56 -9.34 -4.63
CA ILE A 182 1.39 -8.60 -5.09
C ILE A 182 0.19 -9.55 -5.21
N CYS A 183 -1.00 -9.14 -4.76
CA CYS A 183 -2.23 -9.89 -4.99
C CYS A 183 -3.21 -9.13 -5.90
N SER A 184 -3.83 -9.86 -6.82
CA SER A 184 -4.93 -9.40 -7.69
C SER A 184 -6.26 -9.86 -7.11
N LYS A 185 -7.12 -8.92 -6.73
CA LYS A 185 -8.42 -9.19 -6.09
C LYS A 185 -9.37 -9.94 -7.00
N THR A 186 -9.65 -9.37 -8.17
CA THR A 186 -10.60 -9.93 -9.14
C THR A 186 -9.98 -11.07 -9.93
N GLY A 187 -8.70 -10.93 -10.28
CA GLY A 187 -7.95 -11.97 -10.99
C GLY A 187 -7.68 -13.19 -10.11
N ARG A 188 -7.84 -13.06 -8.78
CA ARG A 188 -7.63 -14.11 -7.78
C ARG A 188 -6.31 -14.82 -7.99
N ARG A 189 -5.27 -14.01 -8.09
CA ARG A 189 -3.89 -14.44 -8.33
C ARG A 189 -2.98 -13.69 -7.39
N ALA A 190 -1.87 -14.32 -7.07
CA ALA A 190 -0.79 -13.67 -6.37
C ALA A 190 0.53 -13.91 -7.08
N TYR A 191 1.42 -12.94 -7.01
CA TYR A 191 2.65 -12.90 -7.77
C TYR A 191 3.79 -12.60 -6.82
N LEU A 192 4.93 -13.25 -7.07
CA LEU A 192 6.20 -12.79 -6.55
C LEU A 192 7.01 -12.22 -7.70
N VAL A 193 7.46 -10.99 -7.53
CA VAL A 193 8.12 -10.20 -8.57
C VAL A 193 9.53 -9.84 -8.12
N SER A 194 10.49 -9.95 -9.04
CA SER A 194 11.88 -9.54 -8.83
C SER A 194 12.01 -8.01 -8.88
N PRO A 195 13.13 -7.43 -8.41
CA PRO A 195 13.41 -6.00 -8.54
C PRO A 195 13.37 -5.49 -9.98
N GLY A 196 13.66 -6.36 -10.96
CA GLY A 196 13.63 -6.05 -12.38
C GLY A 196 12.26 -6.19 -13.04
N GLY A 197 11.21 -6.52 -12.29
CA GLY A 197 9.86 -6.70 -12.82
C GLY A 197 9.58 -8.10 -13.39
N GLU A 198 10.47 -9.07 -13.15
CA GLU A 198 10.23 -10.46 -13.59
C GLU A 198 9.30 -11.18 -12.61
N VAL A 199 8.24 -11.81 -13.12
CA VAL A 199 7.39 -12.69 -12.31
C VAL A 199 8.14 -14.00 -12.04
N LEU A 200 8.51 -14.22 -10.78
CA LEU A 200 9.24 -15.39 -10.31
C LEU A 200 8.31 -16.59 -10.12
N TRP A 201 7.09 -16.33 -9.62
CA TRP A 201 6.01 -17.31 -9.58
C TRP A 201 4.66 -16.62 -9.54
N GLU A 202 3.64 -17.39 -9.89
CA GLU A 202 2.23 -17.06 -9.78
C GLU A 202 1.53 -18.14 -8.96
N TYR A 203 0.54 -17.74 -8.16
CA TYR A 203 -0.35 -18.61 -7.42
C TYR A 203 -1.81 -18.23 -7.73
N ASP A 204 -2.59 -19.17 -8.25
CA ASP A 204 -3.99 -18.96 -8.69
C ASP A 204 -4.99 -19.94 -8.03
N ASN A 205 -4.51 -20.82 -7.15
CA ASN A 205 -5.32 -21.87 -6.52
C ASN A 205 -5.95 -21.42 -5.19
N PHE A 206 -6.61 -20.26 -5.21
CA PHE A 206 -7.37 -19.71 -4.08
C PHE A 206 -8.80 -20.29 -3.99
N SER A 207 -9.53 -20.02 -2.90
CA SER A 207 -10.86 -20.60 -2.61
C SER A 207 -11.80 -20.49 -3.81
N ALA A 208 -12.21 -21.62 -4.38
CA ALA A 208 -13.15 -21.62 -5.50
C ALA A 208 -14.48 -20.93 -5.12
N THR A 209 -15.12 -20.32 -6.11
CA THR A 209 -16.50 -19.80 -5.95
C THR A 209 -17.41 -20.98 -5.60
N CYS A 210 -18.13 -20.90 -4.48
CA CYS A 210 -19.00 -21.97 -3.98
C CYS A 210 -20.30 -21.38 -3.46
N ASP A 211 -21.42 -22.05 -3.70
CA ASP A 211 -22.75 -21.68 -3.18
C ASP A 211 -23.16 -20.22 -3.46
N GLY A 212 -22.75 -19.66 -4.60
CA GLY A 212 -23.05 -18.28 -4.97
C GLY A 212 -22.15 -17.22 -4.32
N HIS A 213 -21.14 -17.63 -3.55
CA HIS A 213 -20.14 -16.74 -2.95
C HIS A 213 -18.88 -16.64 -3.80
N ILE A 214 -18.44 -15.41 -4.05
CA ILE A 214 -17.16 -15.11 -4.71
C ILE A 214 -16.13 -14.84 -3.62
N TYR A 215 -14.98 -15.49 -3.68
CA TYR A 215 -13.84 -15.21 -2.79
C TYR A 215 -12.87 -14.26 -3.47
N LEU A 216 -12.44 -13.23 -2.75
CA LEU A 216 -11.59 -12.16 -3.24
C LEU A 216 -10.33 -12.08 -2.39
N THR A 217 -9.17 -12.02 -3.06
CA THR A 217 -7.88 -11.82 -2.39
C THR A 217 -7.74 -10.35 -2.00
N THR A 218 -7.52 -10.05 -0.72
CA THR A 218 -7.57 -8.64 -0.24
C THR A 218 -6.44 -8.22 0.67
N ALA A 219 -5.81 -9.16 1.37
CA ALA A 219 -4.70 -8.85 2.24
C ALA A 219 -3.67 -9.96 2.19
N GLY A 220 -2.40 -9.57 2.22
CA GLY A 220 -1.29 -10.49 2.36
C GLY A 220 -0.01 -9.75 2.71
N ASP A 221 0.91 -10.47 3.33
CA ASP A 221 2.17 -9.92 3.82
C ASP A 221 3.20 -11.04 4.02
N TRP A 222 4.44 -10.63 4.26
CA TRP A 222 5.52 -11.50 4.67
C TRP A 222 5.43 -11.81 6.15
N VAL A 223 5.76 -13.04 6.54
CA VAL A 223 5.89 -13.45 7.93
C VAL A 223 7.10 -14.34 8.11
N ASP A 224 7.73 -14.26 9.28
CA ASP A 224 8.77 -15.19 9.70
C ASP A 224 8.22 -16.11 10.78
N TRP A 225 7.52 -17.17 10.35
CA TRP A 225 6.86 -18.11 11.26
C TRP A 225 7.74 -19.32 11.51
N SER A 226 8.30 -19.94 10.47
CA SER A 226 9.03 -21.20 10.62
C SER A 226 10.45 -21.04 11.18
N GLY A 227 10.89 -19.80 11.41
CA GLY A 227 12.13 -19.44 12.10
C GLY A 227 13.01 -18.49 11.28
N PRO A 228 13.94 -17.77 11.93
CA PRO A 228 14.64 -16.62 11.38
C PRO A 228 15.06 -16.75 9.91
N GLY A 229 14.46 -15.94 9.04
CA GLY A 229 14.75 -15.88 7.61
C GLY A 229 14.00 -16.90 6.74
N ALA A 230 13.01 -17.62 7.28
CA ALA A 230 12.18 -18.52 6.49
C ALA A 230 11.28 -17.78 5.49
N CYS A 231 10.85 -16.56 5.84
CA CYS A 231 10.08 -15.62 5.02
C CYS A 231 8.93 -16.30 4.25
N GLU A 232 7.90 -16.71 4.97
CA GLU A 232 6.63 -17.13 4.38
C GLU A 232 5.81 -15.91 3.90
N ILE A 233 4.82 -16.20 3.07
CA ILE A 233 3.78 -15.23 2.70
C ILE A 233 2.44 -15.75 3.23
N VAL A 234 1.73 -14.86 3.90
CA VAL A 234 0.35 -15.04 4.33
C VAL A 234 -0.57 -14.30 3.39
N GLN A 235 -1.68 -14.93 3.00
CA GLN A 235 -2.72 -14.31 2.18
C GLN A 235 -4.10 -14.66 2.77
N ALA A 236 -4.95 -13.65 2.85
CA ALA A 236 -6.34 -13.74 3.29
C ALA A 236 -7.31 -13.48 2.12
N GLU A 237 -8.44 -14.15 2.18
CA GLU A 237 -9.58 -13.95 1.29
C GLU A 237 -10.79 -13.43 2.07
N ILE A 238 -11.58 -12.59 1.42
CA ILE A 238 -12.91 -12.21 1.90
C ILE A 238 -13.97 -12.83 0.99
N VAL A 239 -15.15 -13.07 1.54
CA VAL A 239 -16.33 -13.35 0.73
C VAL A 239 -16.87 -12.04 0.19
N GLY A 240 -16.78 -11.84 -1.12
CA GLY A 240 -17.50 -10.78 -1.81
C GLY A 240 -19.00 -11.04 -1.75
N ALA A 241 -19.78 -9.97 -1.54
CA ALA A 241 -21.22 -10.06 -1.69
C ALA A 241 -21.54 -10.41 -3.16
N SER A 242 -22.25 -11.52 -3.39
CA SER A 242 -23.06 -11.63 -4.60
C SER A 242 -24.09 -10.49 -4.55
N PRO A 243 -24.48 -9.88 -5.68
CA PRO A 243 -25.58 -8.90 -5.72
C PRO A 243 -26.85 -9.38 -5.03
N ASP A 244 -27.01 -10.70 -4.88
CA ASP A 244 -28.18 -11.38 -4.29
C ASP A 244 -27.91 -12.06 -2.92
N ALA A 245 -26.74 -11.89 -2.29
CA ALA A 245 -26.41 -12.60 -1.04
C ALA A 245 -26.34 -11.67 0.17
N ASP A 246 -27.29 -11.83 1.10
CA ASP A 246 -27.15 -11.40 2.49
C ASP A 246 -25.82 -11.93 3.04
N THR A 247 -24.88 -11.04 3.39
CA THR A 247 -23.63 -11.42 4.06
C THR A 247 -23.95 -12.17 5.37
N PRO A 248 -23.64 -13.47 5.50
CA PRO A 248 -23.90 -14.20 6.72
C PRO A 248 -22.98 -13.69 7.84
N GLN A 249 -23.50 -13.58 9.07
CA GLN A 249 -22.68 -13.37 10.26
C GLN A 249 -21.66 -14.51 10.39
N GLY A 250 -20.37 -14.18 10.28
CA GLY A 250 -19.26 -15.11 10.53
C GLY A 250 -18.50 -15.58 9.29
N THR A 251 -18.16 -14.68 8.36
CA THR A 251 -17.28 -14.98 7.22
C THR A 251 -15.99 -15.65 7.70
N PRO A 252 -15.69 -16.89 7.27
CA PRO A 252 -14.42 -17.53 7.60
C PRO A 252 -13.29 -16.80 6.88
N LEU A 253 -12.30 -16.33 7.64
CA LEU A 253 -11.03 -15.88 7.09
C LEU A 253 -10.22 -17.12 6.72
N THR A 254 -10.09 -17.42 5.43
CA THR A 254 -9.21 -18.51 4.96
C THR A 254 -7.80 -17.96 4.85
N LEU A 255 -6.88 -18.48 5.68
CA LEU A 255 -5.46 -18.16 5.63
C LEU A 255 -4.74 -19.18 4.74
N TYR A 256 -4.13 -18.72 3.66
CA TYR A 256 -3.23 -19.53 2.84
C TYR A 256 -1.80 -19.34 3.32
N LEU A 257 -1.16 -20.46 3.70
CA LEU A 257 0.27 -20.52 3.98
C LEU A 257 0.95 -21.13 2.77
N THR A 258 1.73 -20.33 2.03
CA THR A 258 2.59 -20.88 0.99
C THR A 258 3.99 -21.10 1.57
N THR A 259 4.35 -22.35 1.84
CA THR A 259 5.72 -22.72 2.22
C THR A 259 6.37 -23.48 1.08
N ARG A 260 7.11 -22.80 0.21
CA ARG A 260 8.13 -23.48 -0.62
C ARG A 260 9.22 -22.51 -1.04
N MET A 261 10.32 -22.46 -0.29
CA MET A 261 11.68 -22.47 -0.86
C MET A 261 12.63 -23.15 0.12
N SER A 262 12.98 -24.41 -0.14
CA SER A 262 14.17 -25.01 0.47
C SER A 262 15.39 -24.39 -0.19
N TRP A 263 16.01 -23.40 0.45
CA TRP A 263 17.25 -22.78 -0.01
C TRP A 263 18.42 -23.77 0.15
N ARG A 264 18.65 -24.62 -0.85
CA ARG A 264 19.92 -25.35 -0.95
C ARG A 264 20.92 -24.47 -1.67
N SER A 265 21.77 -23.79 -0.91
CA SER A 265 22.99 -23.19 -1.44
C SER A 265 23.84 -24.28 -2.08
N ARG A 266 23.94 -24.29 -3.41
CA ARG A 266 25.04 -24.99 -4.07
C ARG A 266 26.24 -24.06 -4.02
N VAL A 267 27.04 -24.20 -2.96
CA VAL A 267 28.44 -23.78 -3.01
C VAL A 267 29.09 -24.64 -4.10
N ARG A 268 29.40 -24.03 -5.26
CA ARG A 268 30.36 -24.61 -6.18
C ARG A 268 31.74 -24.36 -5.57
N THR A 269 32.39 -25.45 -5.18
CA THR A 269 33.81 -25.55 -4.87
C THR A 269 34.67 -25.05 -6.01
#